data_AF-A0A7V4E1U1-F1
#
_entry.id   AF-A0A7V4E1U1-F1
#
_cell.length_a   1.000
_cell.length_b   1.000
_cell.length_c   1.000
_cell.angle_alpha   90.00
_cell.angle_beta   90.00
_cell.angle_gamma   90.00
#
_symmetry.space_group_name_H-M   'P 1'
#
loop_
_entity.id
_entity.type
_entity.pdbx_description
1 polymer ?
#
loop_
_entity_poly.entity_id
_entity_poly.type
_entity_poly.pdbx_seq_one_letter_code
_entity_poly.pdbx_strand_id
1 'polypeptide(L)'
;MDSAQSQNTQTQSNQIIKLTPSNWLYNAGVIGFLRVLESAGELKSPGENIKFKDDGSVEISNSHFYQNYIDQKINVRNFSIPRLAYLYLIFNFNELVSENDRSNINSDDERIEKVWGKLFNTYYRGFFNANTKYLYQKSKKSSELILQFSVFISNMTNSSPNNIKCSFCISNGFNFNYKNKFTSEHNRIIGASFGEMPNAFWNLNNFSSLNICDFCSFILLNYHLGIIKLSDNSEIFINAPSFKVMWHLNKYARTLYEKQKAKEVREILGISLIEMASRLQLQLSKWTKMNIEVIVKYKENGKDKIDFFSLPYEVVDVLSDKEISSLLNRIGEFKILNMVLDGRFDEILKFGERVLRIAIKPRNEQGDHEKEFINENIKLGRNKNNLISFSHTLFKLYALISDKIKRRKYYEL
;
A
#
# COMPACT_ATOMS: atom_id res chain seq x y z
N MET A 1 -8.95 -12.23 58.91
CA MET A 1 -7.52 -12.12 58.58
C MET A 1 -7.20 -13.22 57.59
N ASP A 2 -6.83 -12.77 56.40
CA ASP A 2 -6.11 -13.44 55.31
C ASP A 2 -6.67 -14.73 54.70
N SER A 3 -7.33 -14.56 53.53
CA SER A 3 -6.95 -15.25 52.28
C SER A 3 -8.02 -15.01 51.19
N ALA A 4 -7.97 -13.84 50.58
CA ALA A 4 -8.72 -13.56 49.35
C ALA A 4 -7.84 -12.71 48.42
N GLN A 5 -6.88 -13.35 47.74
CA GLN A 5 -6.16 -12.78 46.59
C GLN A 5 -5.20 -13.83 46.00
N SER A 6 -5.68 -14.62 45.03
CA SER A 6 -4.85 -15.16 43.93
C SER A 6 -5.68 -16.05 43.01
N GLN A 7 -6.48 -15.45 42.13
CA GLN A 7 -6.99 -16.13 40.93
C GLN A 7 -7.56 -15.09 39.97
N ASN A 8 -6.70 -14.32 39.31
CA ASN A 8 -7.10 -13.50 38.15
C ASN A 8 -5.89 -13.16 37.26
N THR A 9 -5.06 -14.16 36.96
CA THR A 9 -3.87 -13.98 36.11
C THR A 9 -3.65 -15.08 35.09
N GLN A 10 -4.71 -15.76 34.63
CA GLN A 10 -4.60 -16.78 33.58
C GLN A 10 -5.84 -16.79 32.68
N THR A 11 -5.91 -15.86 31.70
CA THR A 11 -6.61 -16.05 30.39
C THR A 11 -6.31 -14.87 29.43
N GLN A 12 -5.04 -14.66 29.09
CA GLN A 12 -4.65 -13.84 27.91
C GLN A 12 -3.66 -14.59 26.99
N SER A 13 -3.66 -15.92 27.04
CA SER A 13 -2.86 -16.79 26.19
C SER A 13 -3.62 -17.15 24.91
N ASN A 14 -3.01 -16.89 23.74
CA ASN A 14 -3.43 -17.28 22.38
C ASN A 14 -4.54 -16.46 21.67
N GLN A 15 -4.53 -15.13 21.78
CA GLN A 15 -5.25 -14.33 20.78
C GLN A 15 -4.33 -13.96 19.62
N ILE A 16 -4.90 -13.78 18.43
CA ILE A 16 -4.20 -13.35 17.21
C ILE A 16 -4.86 -12.04 16.79
N ILE A 17 -4.07 -11.02 16.45
CA ILE A 17 -4.61 -9.82 15.82
C ILE A 17 -4.81 -10.15 14.34
N LYS A 18 -6.07 -10.40 13.94
CA LYS A 18 -6.43 -10.68 12.55
C LYS A 18 -6.94 -9.41 11.87
N LEU A 19 -6.32 -9.01 10.77
CA LEU A 19 -6.73 -7.90 9.93
C LEU A 19 -7.24 -8.45 8.60
N THR A 20 -8.47 -8.06 8.21
CA THR A 20 -9.11 -8.50 6.97
C THR A 20 -9.28 -7.32 6.01
N PRO A 21 -8.99 -7.49 4.70
CA PRO A 21 -9.22 -6.43 3.73
C PRO A 21 -10.67 -5.92 3.78
N SER A 22 -10.85 -4.61 3.76
CA SER A 22 -12.17 -3.97 3.71
C SER A 22 -12.16 -2.85 2.67
N ASN A 23 -12.29 -1.58 3.07
CA ASN A 23 -12.22 -0.44 2.16
C ASN A 23 -10.77 -0.04 1.89
N TRP A 24 -10.55 0.63 0.74
CA TRP A 24 -9.22 1.02 0.29
C TRP A 24 -8.47 1.91 1.29
N LEU A 25 -9.16 2.78 2.05
CA LEU A 25 -8.54 3.65 3.04
C LEU A 25 -7.98 2.84 4.21
N TYR A 26 -8.77 1.92 4.75
CA TYR A 26 -8.33 0.97 5.77
C TYR A 26 -7.19 0.11 5.26
N ASN A 27 -7.32 -0.43 4.05
CA ASN A 27 -6.33 -1.30 3.47
C ASN A 27 -4.98 -0.58 3.29
N ALA A 28 -4.99 0.67 2.81
CA ALA A 28 -3.81 1.52 2.76
C ALA A 28 -3.22 1.78 4.16
N GLY A 29 -4.07 1.98 5.17
CA GLY A 29 -3.67 2.05 6.58
C GLY A 29 -2.93 0.82 7.06
N VAL A 30 -3.48 -0.38 6.79
CA VAL A 30 -2.86 -1.65 7.17
C VAL A 30 -1.54 -1.85 6.44
N ILE A 31 -1.46 -1.56 5.14
CA ILE A 31 -0.19 -1.63 4.41
C ILE A 31 0.84 -0.65 5.00
N GLY A 32 0.43 0.57 5.33
CA GLY A 32 1.30 1.55 6.00
C GLY A 32 1.80 1.05 7.36
N PHE A 33 0.92 0.44 8.16
CA PHE A 33 1.28 -0.16 9.44
C PHE A 33 2.26 -1.33 9.29
N LEU A 34 2.03 -2.21 8.30
CA LEU A 34 2.96 -3.29 7.98
C LEU A 34 4.34 -2.75 7.57
N ARG A 35 4.43 -1.59 6.90
CA ARG A 35 5.72 -0.95 6.59
C ARG A 35 6.46 -0.49 7.85
N VAL A 36 5.74 0.05 8.84
CA VAL A 36 6.33 0.39 10.14
C VAL A 36 6.91 -0.87 10.80
N LEU A 37 6.19 -1.99 10.77
CA LEU A 37 6.68 -3.27 11.30
C LEU A 37 7.85 -3.84 10.48
N GLU A 38 7.85 -3.71 9.14
CA GLU A 38 8.98 -4.11 8.29
C GLU A 38 10.25 -3.35 8.65
N SER A 39 10.13 -2.05 8.92
CA SER A 39 11.25 -1.20 9.32
C SER A 39 11.89 -1.63 10.64
N ALA A 40 11.10 -2.28 11.51
CA ALA A 40 11.56 -2.88 12.77
C ALA A 40 12.20 -4.27 12.60
N GLY A 41 12.18 -4.83 11.39
CA GLY A 41 12.82 -6.11 11.05
C GLY A 41 11.88 -7.32 10.90
N GLU A 42 10.57 -7.17 11.17
CA GLU A 42 9.66 -8.33 11.28
C GLU A 42 9.30 -9.02 9.96
N LEU A 43 9.35 -8.29 8.85
CA LEU A 43 8.92 -8.79 7.54
C LEU A 43 10.09 -9.28 6.66
N LYS A 44 11.31 -9.26 7.19
CA LYS A 44 12.53 -9.65 6.45
C LYS A 44 12.87 -11.13 6.53
N SER A 45 12.25 -11.87 7.44
CA SER A 45 12.43 -13.33 7.58
C SER A 45 11.10 -14.04 7.34
N PRO A 46 11.07 -15.23 6.71
CA PRO A 46 9.88 -16.07 6.73
C PRO A 46 9.56 -16.39 8.20
N GLY A 47 8.57 -15.70 8.76
CA GLY A 47 8.50 -15.50 10.21
C GLY A 47 7.13 -15.83 10.80
N GLU A 48 7.15 -16.55 11.92
CA GLU A 48 6.00 -17.07 12.65
C GLU A 48 5.03 -15.99 13.18
N ASN A 49 5.45 -14.72 13.19
CA ASN A 49 4.78 -13.62 13.88
C ASN A 49 3.83 -12.79 13.04
N ILE A 50 4.09 -12.63 11.73
CA ILE A 50 3.19 -11.97 10.78
C ILE A 50 2.93 -12.93 9.62
N LYS A 51 1.71 -13.42 9.51
CA LYS A 51 1.32 -14.44 8.53
C LYS A 51 0.29 -13.87 7.58
N PHE A 52 0.66 -13.77 6.31
CA PHE A 52 -0.31 -13.60 5.23
C PHE A 52 -1.04 -14.91 5.00
N LYS A 53 -2.37 -14.85 4.99
CA LYS A 53 -3.25 -16.01 4.87
C LYS A 53 -3.83 -16.10 3.45
N ASP A 54 -4.24 -17.31 3.08
CA ASP A 54 -4.85 -17.56 1.76
C ASP A 54 -6.24 -16.93 1.63
N ASP A 55 -6.92 -16.66 2.76
CA ASP A 55 -8.18 -15.89 2.82
C ASP A 55 -7.97 -14.37 2.60
N GLY A 56 -6.74 -13.94 2.32
CA GLY A 56 -6.37 -12.55 2.08
C GLY A 56 -6.10 -11.73 3.34
N SER A 57 -6.35 -12.28 4.53
CA SER A 57 -6.07 -11.62 5.80
C SER A 57 -4.57 -11.62 6.15
N VAL A 58 -4.22 -10.81 7.14
CA VAL A 58 -2.93 -10.87 7.82
C VAL A 58 -3.14 -11.10 9.30
N GLU A 59 -2.40 -12.05 9.86
CA GLU A 59 -2.44 -12.42 11.27
C GLU A 59 -1.14 -11.99 11.94
N ILE A 60 -1.25 -11.29 13.07
CA ILE A 60 -0.11 -10.89 13.91
C ILE A 60 -0.24 -11.61 15.26
N SER A 61 0.81 -12.32 15.67
CA SER A 61 0.87 -12.98 16.98
C SER A 61 0.71 -11.95 18.09
N ASN A 62 -0.35 -12.09 18.92
CA ASN A 62 -0.66 -11.07 19.92
C ASN A 62 0.37 -11.03 21.05
N SER A 63 0.85 -12.20 21.52
CA SER A 63 1.90 -12.26 22.55
C SER A 63 3.18 -11.58 22.07
N HIS A 64 3.61 -11.88 20.84
CA HIS A 64 4.76 -11.23 20.22
C HIS A 64 4.53 -9.73 20.06
N PHE A 65 3.33 -9.33 19.62
CA PHE A 65 3.00 -7.94 19.39
C PHE A 65 3.06 -7.12 20.69
N TYR A 66 2.44 -7.60 21.75
CA TYR A 66 2.44 -6.93 23.04
C TYR A 66 3.86 -6.85 23.63
N GLN A 67 4.55 -7.99 23.72
CA GLN A 67 5.89 -8.06 24.31
C GLN A 67 6.89 -7.14 23.61
N ASN A 68 6.88 -7.09 22.27
CA ASN A 68 7.88 -6.36 21.50
C ASN A 68 7.50 -4.92 21.14
N TYR A 69 6.21 -4.54 21.19
CA TYR A 69 5.78 -3.22 20.72
C TYR A 69 5.01 -2.40 21.74
N ILE A 70 4.21 -3.03 22.58
CA ILE A 70 3.36 -2.33 23.55
C ILE A 70 4.04 -2.25 24.91
N ASP A 71 4.53 -3.38 25.41
CA ASP A 71 5.10 -3.52 26.75
C ASP A 71 6.55 -3.05 26.79
N GLN A 72 7.32 -3.34 25.73
CA GLN A 72 8.66 -2.77 25.57
C GLN A 72 8.56 -1.24 25.47
N LYS A 73 9.20 -0.54 26.41
CA LYS A 73 9.25 0.92 26.43
C LYS A 73 10.59 1.45 25.94
N ILE A 74 10.56 2.60 25.30
CA ILE A 74 11.72 3.39 24.86
C ILE A 74 11.64 4.75 25.54
N ASN A 75 12.78 5.21 26.04
CA ASN A 75 12.88 6.53 26.66
C ASN A 75 13.14 7.60 25.59
N VAL A 76 12.32 8.63 25.58
CA VAL A 76 12.45 9.84 24.77
C VAL A 76 12.43 11.01 25.74
N ARG A 77 13.57 11.69 25.89
CA ARG A 77 13.82 12.59 27.04
C ARG A 77 13.49 11.90 28.37
N ASN A 78 12.57 12.50 29.13
CA ASN A 78 12.12 12.04 30.44
C ASN A 78 10.84 11.18 30.37
N PHE A 79 10.42 10.75 29.18
CA PHE A 79 9.19 10.01 28.97
C PHE A 79 9.49 8.59 28.49
N SER A 80 8.77 7.62 29.07
CA SER A 80 8.82 6.23 28.64
C SER A 80 7.58 5.92 27.80
N ILE A 81 7.78 5.59 26.52
CA ILE A 81 6.70 5.35 25.56
C ILE A 81 6.79 3.94 24.95
N PRO A 82 5.68 3.31 24.52
CA PRO A 82 5.72 2.06 23.79
C PRO A 82 6.69 2.10 22.61
N ARG A 83 7.42 1.01 22.39
CA ARG A 83 8.31 0.87 21.23
C ARG A 83 7.57 1.11 19.92
N LEU A 84 6.29 0.72 19.83
CA LEU A 84 5.47 1.02 18.65
C LEU A 84 5.32 2.52 18.38
N ALA A 85 5.09 3.31 19.44
CA ALA A 85 4.89 4.74 19.33
C ALA A 85 6.18 5.42 18.83
N TYR A 86 7.32 5.02 19.39
CA TYR A 86 8.64 5.46 18.93
C TYR A 86 8.89 5.07 17.46
N LEU A 87 8.71 3.79 17.10
CA LEU A 87 8.93 3.30 15.74
C LEU A 87 8.05 4.03 14.72
N TYR A 88 6.77 4.22 15.05
CA TYR A 88 5.85 4.99 14.22
C TYR A 88 6.38 6.41 13.97
N LEU A 89 6.78 7.14 15.02
CA LEU A 89 7.26 8.52 14.89
C LEU A 89 8.56 8.60 14.07
N ILE A 90 9.54 7.73 14.36
CA ILE A 90 10.82 7.72 13.64
C ILE A 90 10.65 7.29 12.18
N PHE A 91 9.83 6.28 11.90
CA PHE A 91 9.53 5.87 10.53
C PHE A 91 8.87 7.00 9.74
N ASN A 92 7.89 7.68 10.34
CA ASN A 92 7.26 8.85 9.74
C ASN A 92 8.24 10.00 9.51
N PHE A 93 9.22 10.21 10.40
CA PHE A 93 10.25 11.23 10.18
C PHE A 93 11.04 10.94 8.90
N ASN A 94 11.48 9.69 8.73
CA ASN A 94 12.25 9.27 7.56
C ASN A 94 11.44 9.38 6.25
N GLU A 95 10.14 9.07 6.30
CA GLU A 95 9.26 9.08 5.12
C GLU A 95 8.74 10.48 4.76
N LEU A 96 8.50 11.33 5.76
CA LEU A 96 7.85 12.62 5.53
C LEU A 96 8.83 13.79 5.46
N VAL A 97 9.99 13.73 6.10
CA VAL A 97 10.92 14.87 6.17
C VAL A 97 11.93 14.79 5.01
N SER A 98 12.20 15.93 4.36
CA SER A 98 13.13 15.99 3.22
C SER A 98 14.55 15.64 3.65
N GLU A 99 15.39 15.12 2.75
CA GLU A 99 16.77 14.72 3.11
C GLU A 99 17.61 15.91 3.61
N ASN A 100 17.46 17.08 2.97
CA ASN A 100 18.10 18.33 3.40
C ASN A 100 17.69 18.74 4.82
N ASP A 101 16.45 18.46 5.19
CA ASP A 101 15.92 18.73 6.52
C ASP A 101 16.36 17.70 7.57
N ARG A 102 16.75 16.49 7.14
CA ARG A 102 17.20 15.40 8.00
C ARG A 102 18.67 15.52 8.35
N SER A 103 19.52 16.00 7.44
CA SER A 103 20.98 16.10 7.63
C SER A 103 21.38 16.98 8.81
N ASN A 104 20.50 17.90 9.21
CA ASN A 104 20.75 18.85 10.30
C ASN A 104 20.21 18.35 11.66
N ILE A 105 19.64 17.15 11.73
CA ILE A 105 18.97 16.62 12.93
C ILE A 105 19.65 15.34 13.41
N ASN A 106 20.31 15.45 14.56
CA ASN A 106 21.13 14.38 15.12
C ASN A 106 20.46 13.66 16.30
N SER A 107 19.45 14.26 16.94
CA SER A 107 18.74 13.67 18.09
C SER A 107 17.35 13.17 17.71
N ASP A 108 16.94 12.01 18.25
CA ASP A 108 15.60 11.47 18.02
C ASP A 108 14.49 12.37 18.56
N ASP A 109 14.77 13.13 19.63
CA ASP A 109 13.81 14.07 20.20
C ASP A 109 13.40 15.17 19.21
N GLU A 110 14.37 15.73 18.49
CA GLU A 110 14.14 16.73 17.43
C GLU A 110 13.43 16.11 16.22
N ARG A 111 13.75 14.85 15.88
CA ARG A 111 13.05 14.10 14.82
C ARG A 111 11.57 13.95 15.17
N ILE A 112 11.29 13.53 16.40
CA ILE A 112 9.93 13.37 16.94
C ILE A 112 9.20 14.71 16.98
N GLU A 113 9.86 15.79 17.40
CA GLU A 113 9.25 17.12 17.42
C GLU A 113 8.86 17.60 16.00
N LYS A 114 9.78 17.46 15.04
CA LYS A 114 9.56 17.89 13.65
C LYS A 114 8.46 17.07 12.98
N VAL A 115 8.45 15.74 13.17
CA VAL A 115 7.43 14.88 12.57
C VAL A 115 6.07 15.05 13.23
N TRP A 116 6.02 15.30 14.55
CA TRP A 116 4.76 15.55 15.27
C TRP A 116 3.98 16.71 14.66
N GLY A 117 4.66 17.84 14.46
CA GLY A 117 4.09 19.01 13.82
C GLY A 117 3.56 18.68 12.41
N LYS A 118 4.31 17.89 11.62
CA LYS A 118 3.90 17.52 10.26
C LYS A 118 2.68 16.58 10.25
N LEU A 119 2.66 15.58 11.14
CA LEU A 119 1.55 14.63 11.25
C LEU A 119 0.26 15.33 11.64
N PHE A 120 0.26 16.08 12.73
CA PHE A 120 -0.97 16.58 13.34
C PHE A 120 -1.37 17.99 12.91
N ASN A 121 -0.55 18.71 12.13
CA ASN A 121 -1.00 19.91 11.40
C ASN A 121 -1.44 19.62 9.96
N THR A 122 -0.82 18.65 9.29
CA THR A 122 -1.01 18.44 7.85
C THR A 122 -1.86 17.22 7.52
N TYR A 123 -1.49 16.05 8.05
CA TYR A 123 -2.12 14.77 7.68
C TYR A 123 -3.37 14.47 8.49
N TYR A 124 -3.27 14.64 9.81
CA TYR A 124 -4.26 14.24 10.81
C TYR A 124 -4.66 15.45 11.65
N ARG A 125 -5.04 16.52 10.96
CA ARG A 125 -5.28 17.83 11.58
C ARG A 125 -6.31 17.71 12.68
N GLY A 126 -5.90 18.07 13.90
CA GLY A 126 -6.77 18.06 15.06
C GLY A 126 -6.93 16.69 15.72
N PHE A 127 -6.35 15.59 15.21
CA PHE A 127 -6.42 14.29 15.88
C PHE A 127 -5.75 14.35 17.25
N PHE A 128 -4.51 14.83 17.29
CA PHE A 128 -3.85 15.36 18.49
C PHE A 128 -3.59 16.85 18.33
N ASN A 129 -3.33 17.56 19.43
CA ASN A 129 -2.81 18.92 19.37
C ASN A 129 -1.41 18.91 18.73
N ALA A 130 -1.19 19.74 17.73
CA ALA A 130 0.03 19.75 16.94
C ALA A 130 1.08 20.76 17.45
N ASN A 131 0.77 21.53 18.50
CA ASN A 131 1.69 22.50 19.07
C ASN A 131 2.82 21.78 19.82
N THR A 132 3.99 21.72 19.19
CA THR A 132 5.16 20.99 19.69
C THR A 132 5.69 21.51 21.01
N LYS A 133 5.36 22.76 21.40
CA LYS A 133 5.71 23.30 22.73
C LYS A 133 5.15 22.45 23.88
N TYR A 134 3.98 21.84 23.67
CA TYR A 134 3.34 20.97 24.66
C TYR A 134 3.66 19.48 24.45
N LEU A 135 4.58 19.16 23.54
CA LEU A 135 4.92 17.77 23.24
C LEU A 135 5.50 17.08 24.47
N TYR A 136 6.44 17.76 25.13
CA TYR A 136 7.16 17.30 26.31
C TYR A 136 6.85 18.12 27.56
N GLN A 137 5.86 19.02 27.49
CA GLN A 137 5.48 19.92 28.59
C GLN A 137 3.96 19.93 28.76
N LYS A 138 3.50 19.99 30.01
CA LYS A 138 2.07 20.05 30.30
C LYS A 138 1.47 21.35 29.77
N SER A 139 0.25 21.25 29.27
CA SER A 139 -0.57 22.44 29.06
C SER A 139 -1.32 22.78 30.35
N LYS A 140 -1.96 23.95 30.42
CA LYS A 140 -2.85 24.30 31.54
C LYS A 140 -4.03 23.33 31.71
N LYS A 141 -4.40 22.58 30.66
CA LYS A 141 -5.64 21.77 30.60
C LYS A 141 -5.40 20.29 30.34
N SER A 142 -4.18 19.87 30.02
CA SER A 142 -3.89 18.50 29.60
C SER A 142 -2.45 18.10 29.91
N SER A 143 -2.24 16.78 30.05
CA SER A 143 -0.91 16.20 30.11
C SER A 143 -0.12 16.44 28.81
N GLU A 144 1.17 16.17 28.87
CA GLU A 144 2.11 16.18 27.75
C GLU A 144 1.56 15.36 26.58
N LEU A 145 1.70 15.88 25.36
CA LEU A 145 1.12 15.22 24.19
C LEU A 145 1.77 13.87 23.90
N ILE A 146 3.07 13.74 24.20
CA ILE A 146 3.78 12.47 24.05
C ILE A 146 3.20 11.38 24.98
N LEU A 147 2.75 11.76 26.18
CA LEU A 147 2.07 10.84 27.10
C LEU A 147 0.66 10.49 26.63
N GLN A 148 -0.09 11.47 26.10
CA GLN A 148 -1.41 11.18 25.53
C GLN A 148 -1.31 10.17 24.37
N PHE A 149 -0.32 10.33 23.50
CA PHE A 149 -0.06 9.39 22.42
C PHE A 149 0.39 8.02 22.95
N SER A 150 1.28 8.00 23.94
CA SER A 150 1.71 6.77 24.62
C SER A 150 0.54 5.98 25.21
N VAL A 151 -0.38 6.66 25.89
CA VAL A 151 -1.60 6.07 26.47
C VAL A 151 -2.54 5.57 25.37
N PHE A 152 -2.73 6.35 24.30
CA PHE A 152 -3.54 5.94 23.15
C PHE A 152 -3.01 4.63 22.53
N ILE A 153 -1.70 4.57 22.23
CA ILE A 153 -1.08 3.37 21.65
C ILE A 153 -1.12 2.17 22.61
N SER A 154 -0.94 2.39 23.91
CA SER A 154 -0.98 1.29 24.90
C SER A 154 -2.38 0.71 25.06
N ASN A 155 -3.42 1.52 24.87
CA ASN A 155 -4.80 1.13 25.13
C ASN A 155 -5.57 0.68 23.87
N MET A 156 -5.02 0.88 22.67
CA MET A 156 -5.76 0.66 21.43
C MET A 156 -6.14 -0.81 21.19
N THR A 157 -5.33 -1.75 21.69
CA THR A 157 -5.55 -3.20 21.56
C THR A 157 -6.28 -3.81 22.75
N ASN A 158 -6.49 -3.05 23.83
CA ASN A 158 -7.19 -3.57 25.01
C ASN A 158 -8.64 -3.87 24.65
N SER A 159 -9.12 -5.01 25.16
CA SER A 159 -10.49 -5.43 24.99
C SER A 159 -11.38 -4.79 26.03
N SER A 160 -12.43 -4.13 25.55
CA SER A 160 -13.57 -3.73 26.36
C SER A 160 -14.81 -4.34 25.72
N PRO A 161 -15.58 -5.18 26.43
CA PRO A 161 -16.83 -5.71 25.91
C PRO A 161 -17.81 -4.55 25.71
N ASN A 162 -17.82 -4.00 24.50
CA ASN A 162 -18.75 -2.97 24.07
C ASN A 162 -19.74 -3.55 23.07
N ASN A 163 -21.00 -3.09 23.14
CA ASN A 163 -22.03 -3.44 22.14
C ASN A 163 -21.83 -2.73 20.79
N ILE A 164 -20.82 -1.87 20.68
CA ILE A 164 -20.53 -1.06 19.50
C ILE A 164 -19.55 -1.82 18.60
N LYS A 165 -19.93 -2.04 17.34
CA LYS A 165 -19.05 -2.60 16.30
C LYS A 165 -18.32 -1.48 15.56
N CYS A 166 -17.04 -1.69 15.30
CA CYS A 166 -16.24 -0.81 14.46
C CYS A 166 -16.63 -0.95 12.99
N SER A 167 -16.87 0.15 12.28
CA SER A 167 -17.26 0.13 10.86
C SER A 167 -16.12 -0.28 9.91
N PHE A 168 -14.88 -0.32 10.39
CA PHE A 168 -13.69 -0.61 9.57
C PHE A 168 -13.20 -2.05 9.70
N CYS A 169 -13.04 -2.54 10.93
CA CYS A 169 -12.61 -3.93 11.19
C CYS A 169 -13.77 -4.85 11.60
N ILE A 170 -14.99 -4.34 11.77
CA ILE A 170 -16.20 -5.09 12.16
C ILE A 170 -16.13 -5.71 13.57
N SER A 171 -14.97 -5.65 14.23
CA SER A 171 -14.76 -6.09 15.60
C SER A 171 -15.46 -5.20 16.62
N ASN A 172 -15.96 -5.83 17.68
CA ASN A 172 -16.45 -5.20 18.90
C ASN A 172 -15.49 -5.40 20.09
N GLY A 173 -14.33 -6.03 19.86
CA GLY A 173 -13.37 -6.40 20.90
C GLY A 173 -12.30 -5.36 21.19
N PHE A 174 -12.40 -4.16 20.62
CA PHE A 174 -11.43 -3.07 20.81
C PHE A 174 -12.07 -1.86 21.50
N ASN A 175 -11.23 -1.04 22.14
CA ASN A 175 -11.65 0.18 22.79
C ASN A 175 -12.17 1.26 21.80
N PHE A 176 -13.03 2.13 22.32
CA PHE A 176 -13.61 3.28 21.61
C PHE A 176 -13.43 4.55 22.46
N ASN A 177 -12.24 4.75 23.02
CA ASN A 177 -11.99 5.78 24.03
C ASN A 177 -11.58 7.13 23.40
N TYR A 178 -10.93 7.12 22.24
CA TYR A 178 -10.33 8.33 21.67
C TYR A 178 -10.83 8.58 20.24
N LYS A 179 -11.59 9.67 20.07
CA LYS A 179 -12.15 10.10 18.78
C LYS A 179 -12.81 8.95 18.01
N ASN A 180 -13.74 8.29 18.67
CA ASN A 180 -14.39 7.05 18.21
C ASN A 180 -15.42 7.22 17.07
N LYS A 181 -15.45 8.39 16.43
CA LYS A 181 -16.27 8.71 15.25
C LYS A 181 -15.35 9.09 14.11
N PHE A 182 -15.60 8.54 12.93
CA PHE A 182 -14.81 8.86 11.75
C PHE A 182 -15.10 10.29 11.27
N THR A 183 -14.05 11.09 11.16
CA THR A 183 -14.12 12.54 10.91
C THR A 183 -12.89 13.01 10.12
N SER A 184 -12.86 14.29 9.77
CA SER A 184 -11.76 14.91 9.03
C SER A 184 -10.40 14.82 9.75
N GLU A 185 -10.41 14.64 11.08
CA GLU A 185 -9.17 14.39 11.85
C GLU A 185 -8.55 13.02 11.56
N HIS A 186 -9.34 12.05 11.11
CA HIS A 186 -8.85 10.75 10.66
C HIS A 186 -8.41 10.80 9.19
N ASN A 187 -9.18 11.48 8.35
CA ASN A 187 -8.85 11.71 6.95
C ASN A 187 -9.53 12.99 6.44
N ARG A 188 -8.73 13.98 6.04
CA ARG A 188 -9.22 15.30 5.61
C ARG A 188 -10.17 15.25 4.40
N ILE A 189 -10.02 14.27 3.51
CA ILE A 189 -10.70 14.26 2.20
C ILE A 189 -12.09 13.65 2.33
N ILE A 190 -12.19 12.51 3.02
CA ILE A 190 -13.46 11.77 3.12
C ILE A 190 -14.13 11.89 4.49
N GLY A 191 -13.41 12.35 5.50
CA GLY A 191 -13.94 12.54 6.85
C GLY A 191 -14.78 13.80 6.96
N ALA A 192 -15.92 13.72 7.66
CA ALA A 192 -16.76 14.87 7.93
C ALA A 192 -16.13 15.82 8.97
N SER A 193 -16.36 17.13 8.84
CA SER A 193 -15.99 18.07 9.90
C SER A 193 -16.84 17.84 11.14
N PHE A 194 -16.21 17.77 12.32
CA PHE A 194 -16.92 17.69 13.58
C PHE A 194 -17.25 19.10 14.08
N GLY A 195 -18.51 19.52 13.95
CA GLY A 195 -19.06 20.72 14.60
C GLY A 195 -19.17 21.99 13.75
N GLU A 196 -18.52 22.09 12.57
CA GLU A 196 -18.59 23.31 11.75
C GLU A 196 -19.62 23.23 10.61
N MET A 197 -19.93 22.01 10.12
CA MET A 197 -21.11 21.70 9.32
C MET A 197 -21.23 20.17 9.24
N PRO A 198 -22.31 19.55 9.74
CA PRO A 198 -22.45 18.12 9.61
C PRO A 198 -22.60 17.76 8.12
N ASN A 199 -21.95 16.69 7.67
CA ASN A 199 -21.90 16.31 6.26
C ASN A 199 -23.28 15.79 5.79
N ALA A 200 -23.75 16.22 4.62
CA ALA A 200 -24.98 15.71 4.00
C ALA A 200 -24.95 14.19 3.77
N PHE A 201 -23.77 13.60 3.57
CA PHE A 201 -23.55 12.16 3.53
C PHE A 201 -24.07 11.45 4.79
N TRP A 202 -24.00 12.11 5.95
CA TRP A 202 -24.51 11.60 7.23
C TRP A 202 -25.90 12.15 7.58
N ASN A 203 -26.65 12.66 6.60
CA ASN A 203 -27.93 13.35 6.80
C ASN A 203 -27.85 14.47 7.84
N LEU A 204 -26.72 15.21 7.87
CA LEU A 204 -26.47 16.25 8.86
C LEU A 204 -26.48 15.74 10.32
N ASN A 205 -26.37 14.42 10.54
CA ASN A 205 -26.46 13.79 11.85
C ASN A 205 -25.12 13.15 12.24
N ASN A 206 -24.44 13.73 13.25
CA ASN A 206 -23.17 13.22 13.76
C ASN A 206 -23.29 11.83 14.41
N PHE A 207 -24.48 11.45 14.91
CA PHE A 207 -24.72 10.11 15.44
C PHE A 207 -24.65 9.04 14.35
N SER A 208 -24.94 9.43 13.09
CA SER A 208 -24.86 8.56 11.91
C SER A 208 -23.44 8.34 11.41
N SER A 209 -22.44 9.06 11.92
CA SER A 209 -21.04 8.85 11.52
C SER A 209 -20.54 7.46 11.93
N LEU A 210 -19.64 6.90 11.11
CA LEU A 210 -19.04 5.58 11.32
C LEU A 210 -18.35 5.52 12.67
N ASN A 211 -18.67 4.47 13.44
CA ASN A 211 -17.94 4.17 14.66
C ASN A 211 -16.58 3.59 14.29
N ILE A 212 -15.53 4.10 14.92
CA ILE A 212 -14.16 3.62 14.72
C ILE A 212 -13.54 3.30 16.08
N CYS A 213 -12.97 2.08 16.21
CA CYS A 213 -12.25 1.71 17.41
C CYS A 213 -10.85 2.32 17.42
N ASP A 214 -10.25 2.44 18.60
CA ASP A 214 -8.93 3.05 18.80
C ASP A 214 -7.85 2.36 17.94
N PHE A 215 -7.93 1.03 17.79
CA PHE A 215 -7.04 0.27 16.90
C PHE A 215 -7.18 0.68 15.43
N CYS A 216 -8.41 0.76 14.91
CA CYS A 216 -8.64 1.21 13.54
C CYS A 216 -8.26 2.68 13.36
N SER A 217 -8.48 3.53 14.36
CA SER A 217 -8.01 4.91 14.32
C SER A 217 -6.49 4.96 14.15
N PHE A 218 -5.74 4.14 14.89
CA PHE A 218 -4.30 4.03 14.70
C PHE A 218 -3.93 3.48 13.30
N ILE A 219 -4.64 2.47 12.79
CA ILE A 219 -4.43 1.98 11.42
C ILE A 219 -4.62 3.11 10.40
N LEU A 220 -5.62 3.97 10.56
CA LEU A 220 -5.83 5.13 9.68
C LEU A 220 -4.75 6.21 9.82
N LEU A 221 -4.12 6.33 10.99
CA LEU A 221 -2.91 7.16 11.17
C LEU A 221 -1.70 6.66 10.36
N ASN A 222 -1.77 5.46 9.79
CA ASN A 222 -0.73 4.90 8.93
C ASN A 222 -1.07 4.98 7.43
N TYR A 223 -2.26 5.45 7.04
CA TYR A 223 -2.72 5.40 5.63
C TYR A 223 -1.75 6.07 4.64
N HIS A 224 -1.19 7.21 5.02
CA HIS A 224 -0.31 7.97 4.13
C HIS A 224 1.03 7.26 3.87
N LEU A 225 1.41 6.31 4.73
CA LEU A 225 2.57 5.44 4.53
C LEU A 225 2.27 4.32 3.53
N GLY A 226 1.01 3.91 3.38
CA GLY A 226 0.60 2.91 2.39
C GLY A 226 0.63 3.43 0.95
N ILE A 227 0.44 4.74 0.77
CA ILE A 227 0.36 5.40 -0.53
C ILE A 227 1.75 5.67 -1.13
N ILE A 228 1.81 5.70 -2.45
CA ILE A 228 2.97 6.07 -3.26
C ILE A 228 2.73 7.47 -3.83
N LYS A 229 3.64 8.40 -3.59
CA LYS A 229 3.60 9.75 -4.17
C LYS A 229 4.36 9.78 -5.48
N LEU A 230 3.73 10.31 -6.52
CA LEU A 230 4.30 10.49 -7.86
C LEU A 230 4.86 11.92 -8.03
N SER A 231 5.56 12.18 -9.13
CA SER A 231 6.36 13.40 -9.37
C SER A 231 5.50 14.61 -9.64
N ASP A 232 4.31 14.36 -10.16
CA ASP A 232 3.26 15.34 -10.41
C ASP A 232 2.46 15.67 -9.15
N ASN A 233 2.88 15.17 -7.99
CA ASN A 233 2.18 15.23 -6.69
C ASN A 233 0.86 14.45 -6.63
N SER A 234 0.57 13.61 -7.62
CA SER A 234 -0.48 12.62 -7.48
C SER A 234 -0.04 11.49 -6.54
N GLU A 235 -1.02 10.77 -6.01
CA GLU A 235 -0.86 9.75 -4.99
C GLU A 235 -1.57 8.49 -5.48
N ILE A 236 -0.89 7.34 -5.47
CA ILE A 236 -1.48 6.07 -5.90
C ILE A 236 -1.42 5.01 -4.81
N PHE A 237 -2.41 4.12 -4.81
CA PHE A 237 -2.43 2.91 -4.00
C PHE A 237 -3.09 1.77 -4.77
N ILE A 238 -2.45 0.59 -4.80
CA ILE A 238 -3.02 -0.59 -5.46
C ILE A 238 -3.80 -1.39 -4.41
N ASN A 239 -5.12 -1.32 -4.50
CA ASN A 239 -6.08 -2.05 -3.67
C ASN A 239 -6.38 -3.42 -4.27
N ALA A 240 -6.51 -4.44 -3.42
CA ALA A 240 -6.85 -5.81 -3.81
C ALA A 240 -7.50 -6.55 -2.62
N PRO A 241 -8.21 -7.67 -2.83
CA PRO A 241 -8.86 -8.42 -1.75
C PRO A 241 -7.89 -9.29 -0.92
N SER A 242 -6.59 -9.00 -0.94
CA SER A 242 -5.57 -9.74 -0.16
C SER A 242 -4.43 -8.82 0.26
N PHE A 243 -4.10 -8.80 1.55
CA PHE A 243 -2.97 -8.04 2.06
C PHE A 243 -1.63 -8.51 1.51
N LYS A 244 -1.49 -9.81 1.21
CA LYS A 244 -0.30 -10.36 0.55
C LYS A 244 -0.10 -9.70 -0.82
N VAL A 245 -1.18 -9.67 -1.60
CA VAL A 245 -1.17 -9.10 -2.96
C VAL A 245 -0.93 -7.60 -2.90
N MET A 246 -1.66 -6.87 -2.04
CA MET A 246 -1.46 -5.43 -1.86
C MET A 246 -0.04 -5.09 -1.39
N TRP A 247 0.51 -5.85 -0.45
CA TRP A 247 1.89 -5.68 0.03
C TRP A 247 2.89 -5.75 -1.12
N HIS A 248 2.81 -6.80 -1.92
CA HIS A 248 3.73 -6.99 -3.04
C HIS A 248 3.52 -5.98 -4.16
N LEU A 249 2.28 -5.74 -4.60
CA LEU A 249 1.98 -4.79 -5.69
C LEU A 249 2.44 -3.37 -5.33
N ASN A 250 2.12 -2.88 -4.13
CA ASN A 250 2.54 -1.53 -3.72
C ASN A 250 4.05 -1.44 -3.48
N LYS A 251 4.70 -2.51 -3.02
CA LYS A 251 6.17 -2.56 -2.89
C LYS A 251 6.83 -2.46 -4.27
N TYR A 252 6.35 -3.23 -5.26
CA TYR A 252 6.87 -3.14 -6.62
C TYR A 252 6.60 -1.79 -7.27
N ALA A 253 5.36 -1.29 -7.20
CA ALA A 253 4.99 0.01 -7.73
C ALA A 253 5.87 1.14 -7.17
N ARG A 254 6.17 1.13 -5.87
CA ARG A 254 7.07 2.09 -5.24
C ARG A 254 8.49 1.99 -5.79
N THR A 255 9.06 0.78 -5.86
CA THR A 255 10.41 0.59 -6.41
C THR A 255 10.53 0.96 -7.88
N LEU A 256 9.46 0.75 -8.66
CA LEU A 256 9.41 1.14 -10.06
C LEU A 256 9.42 2.65 -10.19
N TYR A 257 8.60 3.35 -9.42
CA TYR A 257 8.55 4.80 -9.46
C TYR A 257 9.85 5.46 -8.94
N GLU A 258 10.49 4.88 -7.93
CA GLU A 258 11.80 5.35 -7.43
C GLU A 258 12.94 5.14 -8.45
N LYS A 259 12.90 4.06 -9.23
CA LYS A 259 14.00 3.67 -10.15
C LYS A 259 13.76 4.06 -11.61
N GLN A 260 12.51 4.15 -12.03
CA GLN A 260 12.10 4.29 -13.42
C GLN A 260 11.09 5.43 -13.50
N LYS A 261 11.32 6.36 -14.43
CA LYS A 261 10.35 7.40 -14.80
C LYS A 261 9.18 6.79 -15.60
N ALA A 262 8.52 5.76 -15.07
CA ALA A 262 7.27 5.25 -15.61
C ALA A 262 6.29 6.43 -15.66
N LYS A 263 5.67 6.65 -16.83
CA LYS A 263 4.95 7.91 -17.09
C LYS A 263 3.47 7.81 -16.74
N GLU A 264 2.90 6.61 -16.76
CA GLU A 264 1.46 6.40 -16.60
C GLU A 264 1.13 5.38 -15.51
N VAL A 265 0.06 5.64 -14.75
CA VAL A 265 -0.48 4.76 -13.68
C VAL A 265 -0.73 3.34 -14.17
N ARG A 266 -1.21 3.21 -15.41
CA ARG A 266 -1.49 1.93 -16.06
C ARG A 266 -0.23 1.09 -16.27
N GLU A 267 0.88 1.71 -16.68
CA GLU A 267 2.18 1.04 -16.84
C GLU A 267 2.70 0.56 -15.47
N ILE A 268 2.55 1.39 -14.43
CA ILE A 268 2.94 1.03 -13.06
C ILE A 268 2.18 -0.22 -12.59
N LEU A 269 0.86 -0.26 -12.77
CA LEU A 269 0.07 -1.45 -12.43
C LEU A 269 0.51 -2.66 -13.25
N GLY A 270 0.68 -2.49 -14.56
CA GLY A 270 1.07 -3.56 -15.47
C GLY A 270 2.41 -4.21 -15.09
N ILE A 271 3.44 -3.40 -14.86
CA ILE A 271 4.75 -3.88 -14.47
C ILE A 271 4.71 -4.51 -13.06
N SER A 272 3.93 -3.92 -12.13
CA SER A 272 3.78 -4.49 -10.78
C SER A 272 3.16 -5.88 -10.80
N LEU A 273 2.17 -6.12 -11.66
CA LEU A 273 1.56 -7.44 -11.88
C LEU A 273 2.56 -8.44 -12.46
N ILE A 274 3.30 -8.03 -13.51
CA ILE A 274 4.34 -8.85 -14.15
C ILE A 274 5.41 -9.26 -13.13
N GLU A 275 5.86 -8.32 -12.30
CA GLU A 275 6.91 -8.57 -11.33
C GLU A 275 6.47 -9.50 -10.20
N MET A 276 5.26 -9.28 -9.69
CA MET A 276 4.64 -10.16 -8.70
C MET A 276 4.48 -11.59 -9.24
N ALA A 277 3.95 -11.76 -10.44
CA ALA A 277 3.76 -13.07 -11.06
C ALA A 277 5.09 -13.79 -11.34
N SER A 278 6.11 -13.05 -11.80
CA SER A 278 7.42 -13.61 -12.11
C SER A 278 8.18 -14.05 -10.84
N ARG A 279 8.08 -13.30 -9.74
CA ARG A 279 8.90 -13.51 -8.53
C ARG A 279 8.27 -14.39 -7.48
N LEU A 280 6.94 -14.34 -7.30
CA LEU A 280 6.30 -14.90 -6.11
C LEU A 280 5.53 -16.19 -6.38
N GLN A 281 5.46 -16.64 -7.65
CA GLN A 281 4.67 -17.79 -8.08
C GLN A 281 3.21 -17.76 -7.57
N LEU A 282 2.67 -16.57 -7.29
CA LEU A 282 1.34 -16.42 -6.75
C LEU A 282 0.33 -16.66 -7.86
N GLN A 283 -0.37 -17.79 -7.80
CA GLN A 283 -1.57 -17.99 -8.59
C GLN A 283 -2.70 -17.18 -7.97
N LEU A 284 -2.98 -16.02 -8.56
CA LEU A 284 -4.13 -15.22 -8.15
C LEU A 284 -5.43 -15.94 -8.55
N SER A 285 -6.37 -16.02 -7.61
CA SER A 285 -7.73 -16.47 -7.91
C SER A 285 -8.40 -15.53 -8.93
N LYS A 286 -9.40 -16.02 -9.67
CA LYS A 286 -10.19 -15.20 -10.60
C LYS A 286 -10.78 -13.97 -9.90
N TRP A 287 -11.35 -14.17 -8.70
CA TRP A 287 -11.90 -13.11 -7.86
C TRP A 287 -10.84 -12.06 -7.48
N THR A 288 -9.64 -12.48 -7.12
CA THR A 288 -8.56 -11.55 -6.79
C THR A 288 -8.20 -10.71 -8.00
N LYS A 289 -8.01 -11.33 -9.17
CA LYS A 289 -7.66 -10.62 -10.43
C LYS A 289 -8.71 -9.59 -10.84
N MET A 290 -10.00 -9.91 -10.65
CA MET A 290 -11.11 -9.01 -11.01
C MET A 290 -11.24 -7.79 -10.09
N ASN A 291 -10.69 -7.83 -8.88
CA ASN A 291 -10.83 -6.79 -7.86
C ASN A 291 -9.50 -6.09 -7.54
N ILE A 292 -8.56 -6.05 -8.50
CA ILE A 292 -7.37 -5.20 -8.39
C ILE A 292 -7.71 -3.83 -8.96
N GLU A 293 -7.55 -2.82 -8.12
CA GLU A 293 -7.89 -1.44 -8.45
C GLU A 293 -6.75 -0.52 -8.00
N VAL A 294 -6.45 0.49 -8.81
CA VAL A 294 -5.53 1.56 -8.45
C VAL A 294 -6.38 2.75 -8.03
N ILE A 295 -6.20 3.17 -6.79
CA ILE A 295 -6.73 4.42 -6.27
C ILE A 295 -5.77 5.51 -6.70
N VAL A 296 -6.26 6.53 -7.41
CA VAL A 296 -5.48 7.69 -7.82
C VAL A 296 -6.04 8.93 -7.15
N LYS A 297 -5.21 9.62 -6.41
CA LYS A 297 -5.54 10.90 -5.78
C LYS A 297 -4.71 12.00 -6.42
N TYR A 298 -5.38 13.06 -6.84
CA TYR A 298 -4.74 14.19 -7.51
C TYR A 298 -5.46 15.49 -7.20
N LYS A 299 -4.87 16.62 -7.62
CA LYS A 299 -5.49 17.93 -7.48
C LYS A 299 -5.98 18.43 -8.82
N GLU A 300 -7.24 18.82 -8.88
CA GLU A 300 -7.83 19.46 -10.04
C GLU A 300 -8.43 20.81 -9.60
N ASN A 301 -8.00 21.90 -10.22
CA ASN A 301 -8.43 23.26 -9.85
C ASN A 301 -8.28 23.56 -8.34
N GLY A 302 -7.21 23.07 -7.72
CA GLY A 302 -6.91 23.23 -6.30
C GLY A 302 -7.71 22.34 -5.35
N LYS A 303 -8.62 21.50 -5.84
CA LYS A 303 -9.43 20.56 -5.04
C LYS A 303 -8.86 19.15 -5.11
N ASP A 304 -8.83 18.46 -3.97
CA ASP A 304 -8.44 17.05 -3.91
C ASP A 304 -9.55 16.19 -4.58
N LYS A 305 -9.16 15.33 -5.53
CA LYS A 305 -10.03 14.34 -6.19
C LYS A 305 -9.48 12.93 -6.00
N ILE A 306 -10.37 11.94 -6.06
CA ILE A 306 -10.05 10.51 -5.96
C ILE A 306 -10.74 9.80 -7.13
N ASP A 307 -9.94 9.14 -7.96
CA ASP A 307 -10.38 8.29 -9.05
C ASP A 307 -9.96 6.84 -8.81
N PHE A 308 -10.64 5.94 -9.50
CA PHE A 308 -10.43 4.50 -9.44
C PHE A 308 -10.12 4.01 -10.85
N PHE A 309 -9.02 3.28 -10.99
CA PHE A 309 -8.60 2.69 -12.25
C PHE A 309 -8.45 1.17 -12.09
N SER A 310 -9.02 0.41 -13.00
CA SER A 310 -8.83 -1.04 -13.07
C SER A 310 -8.46 -1.46 -14.47
N LEU A 311 -7.75 -2.58 -14.59
CA LEU A 311 -7.49 -3.21 -15.88
C LEU A 311 -8.59 -4.21 -16.20
N PRO A 312 -8.94 -4.40 -17.48
CA PRO A 312 -9.80 -5.50 -17.89
C PRO A 312 -9.26 -6.82 -17.36
N TYR A 313 -10.16 -7.71 -16.93
CA TYR A 313 -9.79 -8.99 -16.33
C TYR A 313 -8.91 -9.83 -17.29
N GLU A 314 -9.17 -9.76 -18.59
CA GLU A 314 -8.38 -10.40 -19.66
C GLU A 314 -6.91 -10.01 -19.58
N VAL A 315 -6.66 -8.70 -19.37
CA VAL A 315 -5.33 -8.13 -19.30
C VAL A 315 -4.65 -8.56 -17.99
N VAL A 316 -5.36 -8.46 -16.86
CA VAL A 316 -4.81 -8.90 -15.55
C VAL A 316 -4.47 -10.39 -15.57
N ASP A 317 -5.30 -11.23 -16.18
CA ASP A 317 -5.10 -12.67 -16.26
C ASP A 317 -3.88 -13.05 -17.13
N VAL A 318 -3.67 -12.32 -18.23
CA VAL A 318 -2.47 -12.42 -19.08
C VAL A 318 -1.23 -11.96 -18.32
N LEU A 319 -1.27 -10.79 -17.69
CA LEU A 319 -0.13 -10.20 -16.97
C LEU A 319 0.24 -10.95 -15.69
N SER A 320 -0.69 -11.71 -15.12
CA SER A 320 -0.47 -12.55 -13.94
C SER A 320 0.01 -13.97 -14.30
N ASP A 321 0.16 -14.29 -15.59
CA ASP A 321 0.67 -15.58 -16.04
C ASP A 321 2.19 -15.64 -15.99
N LYS A 322 2.76 -16.56 -15.21
CA LYS A 322 4.21 -16.65 -15.01
C LYS A 322 5.02 -16.69 -16.32
N GLU A 323 4.58 -17.46 -17.31
CA GLU A 323 5.35 -17.61 -18.56
C GLU A 323 5.27 -16.34 -19.40
N ILE A 324 4.08 -15.76 -19.50
CA ILE A 324 3.85 -14.50 -20.23
C ILE A 324 4.58 -13.36 -19.52
N SER A 325 4.45 -13.21 -18.20
CA SER A 325 5.15 -12.20 -17.40
C SER A 325 6.67 -12.32 -17.56
N SER A 326 7.21 -13.54 -17.52
CA SER A 326 8.64 -13.78 -17.72
C SER A 326 9.09 -13.35 -19.12
N LEU A 327 8.29 -13.63 -20.16
CA LEU A 327 8.59 -13.19 -21.52
C LEU A 327 8.51 -11.67 -21.67
N LEU A 328 7.50 -11.03 -21.08
CA LEU A 328 7.35 -9.57 -21.09
C LEU A 328 8.52 -8.88 -20.38
N ASN A 329 8.94 -9.40 -19.22
CA ASN A 329 10.13 -8.93 -18.52
C ASN A 329 11.41 -9.12 -19.36
N ARG A 330 11.54 -10.25 -20.08
CA ARG A 330 12.67 -10.51 -20.97
C ARG A 330 12.67 -9.59 -22.20
N ILE A 331 11.49 -9.28 -22.75
CA ILE A 331 11.34 -8.34 -23.86
C ILE A 331 11.75 -6.94 -23.41
N GLY A 332 11.13 -6.42 -22.35
CA GLY A 332 11.44 -5.12 -21.74
C GLY A 332 11.12 -3.89 -22.61
N GLU A 333 10.43 -4.06 -23.73
CA GLU A 333 10.00 -2.94 -24.60
C GLU A 333 8.61 -2.44 -24.17
N PHE A 334 8.52 -1.17 -23.75
CA PHE A 334 7.24 -0.55 -23.36
C PHE A 334 6.17 -0.60 -24.45
N LYS A 335 6.57 -0.52 -25.73
CA LYS A 335 5.64 -0.65 -26.84
C LYS A 335 4.88 -1.99 -26.81
N ILE A 336 5.57 -3.08 -26.48
CA ILE A 336 4.98 -4.42 -26.40
C ILE A 336 4.11 -4.54 -25.15
N LEU A 337 4.57 -3.99 -24.02
CA LEU A 337 3.76 -3.91 -22.81
C LEU A 337 2.45 -3.17 -23.06
N ASN A 338 2.49 -2.04 -23.75
CA ASN A 338 1.31 -1.21 -24.04
C ASN A 338 0.34 -1.94 -24.97
N MET A 339 0.81 -2.72 -25.96
CA MET A 339 -0.08 -3.60 -26.75
C MET A 339 -0.83 -4.60 -25.87
N VAL A 340 -0.19 -5.17 -24.84
CA VAL A 340 -0.83 -6.09 -23.89
C VAL A 340 -1.81 -5.33 -22.98
N LEU A 341 -1.41 -4.16 -22.46
CA LEU A 341 -2.25 -3.33 -21.58
C LEU A 341 -3.51 -2.82 -22.28
N ASP A 342 -3.43 -2.54 -23.58
CA ASP A 342 -4.56 -2.13 -24.41
C ASP A 342 -5.45 -3.31 -24.84
N GLY A 343 -5.08 -4.56 -24.50
CA GLY A 343 -5.77 -5.76 -24.99
C GLY A 343 -5.61 -6.00 -26.50
N ARG A 344 -4.70 -5.29 -27.18
CA ARG A 344 -4.45 -5.36 -28.62
C ARG A 344 -3.45 -6.47 -28.95
N PHE A 345 -3.75 -7.70 -28.54
CA PHE A 345 -2.82 -8.83 -28.63
C PHE A 345 -2.40 -9.16 -30.07
N ASP A 346 -3.30 -9.01 -31.04
CA ASP A 346 -3.01 -9.26 -32.47
C ASP A 346 -1.98 -8.30 -33.06
N GLU A 347 -1.79 -7.12 -32.46
CA GLU A 347 -0.73 -6.20 -32.89
C GLU A 347 0.66 -6.75 -32.58
N ILE A 348 0.81 -7.62 -31.57
CA ILE A 348 2.07 -8.27 -31.24
C ILE A 348 2.53 -9.18 -32.38
N LEU A 349 1.60 -9.94 -32.98
CA LEU A 349 1.88 -10.79 -34.13
C LEU A 349 2.30 -9.97 -35.34
N LYS A 350 1.50 -8.96 -35.71
CA LYS A 350 1.79 -8.06 -36.85
C LYS A 350 3.13 -7.34 -36.67
N PHE A 351 3.43 -6.92 -35.45
CA PHE A 351 4.71 -6.30 -35.13
C PHE A 351 5.86 -7.31 -35.28
N GLY A 352 5.71 -8.53 -34.76
CA GLY A 352 6.67 -9.62 -34.92
C GLY A 352 6.96 -9.94 -36.38
N GLU A 353 5.93 -10.02 -37.23
CA GLU A 353 6.06 -10.26 -38.68
C GLU A 353 6.85 -9.15 -39.38
N ARG A 354 6.56 -7.89 -39.05
CA ARG A 354 7.29 -6.74 -39.61
C ARG A 354 8.75 -6.75 -39.19
N VAL A 355 9.04 -7.06 -37.92
CA VAL A 355 10.41 -7.19 -37.40
C VAL A 355 11.15 -8.33 -38.10
N LEU A 356 10.54 -9.51 -38.24
CA LEU A 356 11.14 -10.65 -38.91
C LEU A 356 11.45 -10.34 -40.38
N ARG A 357 10.52 -9.68 -41.09
CA ARG A 357 10.72 -9.29 -42.49
C ARG A 357 11.96 -8.40 -42.67
N ILE A 358 12.18 -7.46 -41.75
CA ILE A 358 13.39 -6.61 -41.77
C ILE A 358 14.63 -7.42 -41.37
N ALA A 359 14.49 -8.35 -40.42
CA ALA A 359 15.59 -9.16 -39.89
C ALA A 359 16.19 -10.12 -40.93
N ILE A 360 15.38 -10.62 -41.87
CA ILE A 360 15.82 -11.54 -42.94
C ILE A 360 16.58 -10.79 -44.04
N LYS A 361 16.34 -9.48 -44.21
CA LYS A 361 17.06 -8.68 -45.21
C LYS A 361 18.53 -8.51 -44.83
N PRO A 362 19.46 -8.69 -45.77
CA PRO A 362 20.86 -8.29 -45.58
C PRO A 362 20.96 -6.82 -45.14
N ARG A 363 21.84 -6.50 -44.18
CA ARG A 363 21.93 -5.14 -43.60
C ARG A 363 22.26 -4.05 -44.63
N ASN A 364 22.96 -4.41 -45.70
CA ASN A 364 23.28 -3.55 -46.85
C ASN A 364 22.07 -3.27 -47.75
N GLU A 365 21.01 -4.07 -47.67
CA GLU A 365 19.76 -3.91 -48.42
C GLU A 365 18.65 -3.26 -47.60
N GLN A 366 18.92 -2.96 -46.31
CA GLN A 366 17.96 -2.28 -45.45
C GLN A 366 17.87 -0.80 -45.80
N GLY A 367 16.70 -0.40 -46.32
CA GLY A 367 16.40 1.00 -46.65
C GLY A 367 16.24 1.88 -45.40
N ASP A 368 16.25 3.19 -45.59
CA ASP A 368 16.19 4.16 -44.49
C ASP A 368 14.89 4.03 -43.66
N HIS A 369 13.77 3.74 -44.31
CA HIS A 369 12.49 3.47 -43.63
C HIS A 369 12.52 2.26 -42.68
N GLU A 370 13.34 1.24 -42.97
CA GLU A 370 13.45 0.06 -42.10
C GLU A 370 14.30 0.36 -40.87
N LYS A 371 15.38 1.12 -41.06
CA LYS A 371 16.24 1.62 -39.97
C LYS A 371 15.47 2.58 -39.07
N GLU A 372 14.70 3.50 -39.65
CA GLU A 372 13.81 4.41 -38.94
C GLU A 372 12.79 3.63 -38.11
N PHE A 373 12.08 2.67 -38.73
CA PHE A 373 11.13 1.82 -38.01
C PHE A 373 11.76 1.11 -36.80
N ILE A 374 12.95 0.51 -36.95
CA ILE A 374 13.64 -0.14 -35.83
C ILE A 374 13.97 0.87 -34.72
N ASN A 375 14.49 2.05 -35.09
CA ASN A 375 14.91 3.06 -34.11
C ASN A 375 13.76 3.68 -33.35
N GLU A 376 12.62 3.86 -34.01
CA GLU A 376 11.41 4.37 -33.39
C GLU A 376 10.77 3.36 -32.44
N ASN A 377 10.75 2.08 -32.81
CA ASN A 377 9.87 1.09 -32.19
C ASN A 377 10.57 0.08 -31.27
N ILE A 378 11.88 -0.08 -31.41
CA ILE A 378 12.70 -0.96 -30.58
C ILE A 378 13.72 -0.07 -29.87
N LYS A 379 13.68 0.03 -28.54
CA LYS A 379 14.56 0.93 -27.80
C LYS A 379 15.78 0.21 -27.23
N LEU A 380 15.63 -1.05 -26.83
CA LEU A 380 16.73 -1.78 -26.19
C LEU A 380 17.74 -2.28 -27.22
N GLY A 381 19.02 -1.96 -27.01
CA GLY A 381 20.12 -2.39 -27.87
C GLY A 381 20.19 -3.91 -28.04
N ARG A 382 19.93 -4.69 -26.98
CA ARG A 382 19.88 -6.16 -27.03
C ARG A 382 18.87 -6.69 -28.05
N ASN A 383 17.73 -6.01 -28.20
CA ASN A 383 16.68 -6.40 -29.14
C ASN A 383 17.04 -5.96 -30.57
N LYS A 384 17.63 -4.76 -30.74
CA LYS A 384 18.14 -4.28 -32.03
C LYS A 384 19.24 -5.17 -32.61
N ASN A 385 20.11 -5.70 -31.75
CA ASN A 385 21.26 -6.50 -32.17
C ASN A 385 20.87 -7.87 -32.72
N ASN A 386 19.73 -8.42 -32.29
CA ASN A 386 19.24 -9.73 -32.74
C ASN A 386 17.73 -9.71 -33.00
N LEU A 387 17.36 -9.11 -34.13
CA LEU A 387 15.96 -8.96 -34.54
C LEU A 387 15.26 -10.31 -34.79
N ILE A 388 15.99 -11.34 -35.24
CA ILE A 388 15.44 -12.69 -35.44
C ILE A 388 14.99 -13.27 -34.10
N SER A 389 15.89 -13.31 -33.11
CA SER A 389 15.56 -13.80 -31.76
C SER A 389 14.46 -12.97 -31.09
N PHE A 390 14.47 -11.65 -31.31
CA PHE A 390 13.42 -10.76 -30.82
C PHE A 390 12.06 -11.11 -31.44
N SER A 391 11.98 -11.27 -32.77
CA SER A 391 10.74 -11.68 -33.45
C SER A 391 10.22 -13.04 -33.00
N HIS A 392 11.11 -14.03 -32.84
CA HIS A 392 10.75 -15.34 -32.28
C HIS A 392 10.15 -15.22 -30.88
N THR A 393 10.72 -14.34 -30.04
CA THR A 393 10.18 -14.09 -28.70
C THR A 393 8.80 -13.44 -28.75
N LEU A 394 8.54 -12.53 -29.70
CA LEU A 394 7.23 -11.92 -29.91
C LEU A 394 6.19 -12.96 -30.37
N PHE A 395 6.53 -13.84 -31.31
CA PHE A 395 5.62 -14.91 -31.74
C PHE A 395 5.30 -15.88 -30.60
N LYS A 396 6.31 -16.25 -29.79
CA LYS A 396 6.09 -17.07 -28.60
C LYS A 396 5.15 -16.40 -27.61
N LEU A 397 5.33 -15.10 -27.36
CA LEU A 397 4.45 -14.32 -26.49
C LEU A 397 3.00 -14.34 -27.01
N TYR A 398 2.80 -14.05 -28.31
CA TYR A 398 1.48 -14.07 -28.93
C TYR A 398 0.80 -15.44 -28.85
N ALA A 399 1.55 -16.51 -29.12
CA ALA A 399 1.03 -17.87 -29.07
C ALA A 399 0.52 -18.24 -27.67
N LEU A 400 1.29 -17.91 -26.62
CA LEU A 400 0.90 -18.17 -25.22
C LEU A 400 -0.33 -17.37 -24.81
N ILE A 401 -0.39 -16.08 -25.17
CA ILE A 401 -1.57 -15.24 -24.92
C ILE A 401 -2.80 -15.83 -25.61
N SER A 402 -2.66 -16.20 -26.88
CA SER A 402 -3.76 -16.74 -27.69
C SER A 402 -4.27 -18.08 -27.14
N ASP A 403 -3.37 -18.99 -26.76
CA ASP A 403 -3.73 -20.27 -26.14
C ASP A 403 -4.49 -20.04 -24.83
N LYS A 404 -4.02 -19.12 -23.99
CA LYS A 404 -4.68 -18.78 -22.73
C LYS A 404 -6.10 -18.23 -22.93
N ILE A 405 -6.28 -17.33 -23.89
CA ILE A 405 -7.60 -16.76 -24.23
C ILE A 405 -8.53 -17.85 -24.78
N LYS A 406 -8.02 -18.77 -25.62
CA LYS A 406 -8.80 -19.89 -26.16
C LYS A 406 -9.25 -20.86 -25.07
N ARG A 407 -8.34 -21.27 -24.17
CA ARG A 407 -8.67 -22.14 -23.04
C ARG A 407 -9.78 -21.53 -22.19
N ARG A 408 -9.74 -20.22 -21.93
CA ARG A 408 -10.80 -19.54 -21.18
C ARG A 408 -12.17 -19.68 -21.85
N LYS A 409 -12.27 -19.39 -23.15
CA LYS A 409 -13.55 -19.51 -23.88
C LYS A 409 -14.15 -20.92 -23.81
N TYR A 410 -13.29 -21.94 -23.68
CA TYR A 410 -13.72 -23.33 -23.55
C TYR A 410 -14.27 -23.69 -22.15
N TYR A 411 -13.79 -23.05 -21.08
CA TYR A 411 -14.25 -23.29 -19.70
C TYR A 411 -15.35 -22.34 -19.22
N GLU A 412 -15.71 -21.32 -20.02
CA GLU A 412 -16.82 -20.40 -19.75
C GLU A 412 -18.12 -20.79 -20.51
N LEU A 413 -18.06 -21.88 -21.30
CA LEU A 413 -19.20 -22.61 -21.86
C LEU A 413 -19.43 -23.87 -21.02
#